data_AF-A0A2G9TPG9-F1
#
_entry.id   AF-A0A2G9TPG9-F1
#
_cell.length_a   1.000
_cell.length_b   1.000
_cell.length_c   1.000
_cell.angle_alpha   90.00
_cell.angle_beta   90.00
_cell.angle_gamma   90.00
#
_symmetry.space_group_name_H-M   'P 1'
#
loop_
_entity.id
_entity.type
_entity.pdbx_description
1 polymer ?
#
loop_
_entity_poly.entity_id
_entity_poly.type
_entity_poly.pdbx_seq_one_letter_code
_entity_poly.pdbx_strand_id
1 'polypeptide(L)' 'NVNHAIEAFRRAKFKFPGRQLIVVSRKWGFTRWDKADYERMRAEGRLRSDGVGVQLVREHGPLEKWVNNPI' A
#
# COMPACT_ATOMS: atom_id res chain seq x y z
N ASN A 1 1.03 3.27 17.53
CA ASN A 1 -0.31 3.68 17.02
C ASN A 1 -1.26 2.52 16.67
N VAL A 2 -0.77 1.30 16.43
CA VAL A 2 -1.65 0.16 16.07
C VAL A 2 -2.74 -0.09 17.12
N ASN A 3 -2.38 -0.12 18.41
CA ASN A 3 -3.35 -0.32 19.50
C ASN A 3 -4.43 0.77 19.56
N HIS A 4 -4.06 2.04 19.33
CA HIS A 4 -5.01 3.16 19.28
C HIS A 4 -5.97 3.03 18.09
N ALA A 5 -5.48 2.61 16.92
CA ALA A 5 -6.32 2.40 15.75
C ALA A 5 -7.32 1.24 15.98
N ILE A 6 -6.87 0.14 16.58
CA ILE A 6 -7.75 -1.00 16.91
C ILE A 6 -8.87 -0.55 17.85
N GLU A 7 -8.57 0.22 18.89
CA GLU A 7 -9.58 0.72 19.82
C GLU A 7 -10.54 1.72 19.16
N ALA A 8 -10.05 2.59 18.28
CA ALA A 8 -10.89 3.50 17.51
C ALA A 8 -11.87 2.74 16.61
N PHE A 9 -11.40 1.72 15.86
CA PHE A 9 -12.27 0.87 15.03
C PHE A 9 -13.25 0.03 15.87
N ARG A 10 -12.83 -0.42 17.06
CA ARG A 10 -13.71 -1.12 18.01
C ARG A 10 -14.87 -0.22 18.45
N ARG A 11 -14.61 1.06 18.70
CA ARG A 11 -15.65 2.05 19.04
C ARG A 11 -16.54 2.39 17.84
N ALA A 12 -15.97 2.53 16.65
CA ALA A 12 -16.72 2.80 15.43
C ALA A 12 -17.70 1.66 15.09
N LYS A 13 -17.32 0.41 15.38
CA LYS A 13 -18.17 -0.76 15.20
C LYS A 13 -19.54 -0.65 15.89
N PHE A 14 -19.65 0.07 17.02
CA PHE A 14 -20.93 0.27 17.72
C PHE A 14 -21.98 1.04 16.93
N LYS A 15 -21.59 1.67 15.81
CA LYS A 15 -22.50 2.45 14.95
C LYS A 15 -23.07 1.65 13.79
N PHE A 16 -22.60 0.43 13.55
CA PHE A 16 -23.03 -0.41 12.44
C PHE A 16 -23.75 -1.67 12.96
N PRO A 17 -24.86 -2.10 12.34
CA PRO A 17 -25.52 -3.34 12.69
C PRO A 17 -24.68 -4.56 12.29
N GLY A 18 -24.85 -5.69 12.99
CA GLY A 18 -24.18 -6.96 12.65
C GLY A 18 -22.77 -7.13 13.23
N ARG A 19 -22.02 -8.13 12.72
CA ARG A 19 -20.68 -8.48 13.21
C ARG A 19 -19.59 -8.08 12.22
N GLN A 20 -18.82 -7.06 12.58
CA GLN A 20 -17.61 -6.64 11.85
C GLN A 20 -16.35 -7.22 12.51
N LEU A 21 -15.37 -7.61 11.70
CA LEU A 21 -14.06 -8.09 12.14
C LEU A 21 -13.00 -7.02 11.88
N ILE A 22 -12.18 -6.72 12.89
CA ILE A 22 -11.04 -5.82 12.76
C ILE A 22 -9.80 -6.68 12.50
N VAL A 23 -9.07 -6.40 11.43
CA VAL A 23 -7.91 -7.17 11.01
C VAL A 23 -6.74 -6.24 10.76
N VAL A 24 -5.55 -6.63 11.21
CA VAL A 24 -4.30 -5.96 10.85
C VAL A 24 -3.81 -6.55 9.54
N SER A 25 -3.78 -5.73 8.48
CA SER A 25 -3.32 -6.16 7.16
C SER A 25 -1.82 -6.46 7.14
N ARG A 26 -1.43 -7.46 6.33
CA ARG A 26 -0.03 -7.76 5.97
C ARG A 26 0.51 -6.84 4.86
N LYS A 27 -0.39 -6.11 4.20
CA LYS A 27 -0.04 -5.18 3.11
C LYS A 27 0.66 -3.93 3.61
N TRP A 28 1.40 -3.29 2.71
CA TRP A 28 1.98 -1.98 2.97
C TRP A 28 0.93 -0.87 2.77
N GLY A 29 0.42 -0.31 3.86
CA GLY A 29 -0.59 0.76 3.81
C GLY A 29 -1.84 0.34 3.01
N PHE A 30 -2.26 1.19 2.07
CA PHE A 30 -3.37 0.91 1.14
C PHE A 30 -2.91 0.43 -0.24
N THR A 31 -1.69 -0.09 -0.32
CA THR A 31 -1.18 -0.68 -1.56
C THR A 31 -1.65 -2.13 -1.72
N ARG A 32 -1.44 -2.69 -2.92
CA ARG A 32 -1.82 -4.07 -3.22
C ARG A 32 -0.84 -5.11 -2.68
N TRP A 33 0.39 -4.69 -2.35
CA TRP A 33 1.54 -5.56 -2.06
C TRP A 33 1.73 -5.81 -0.56
N ASP A 34 2.30 -6.96 -0.23
CA ASP A 34 2.74 -7.26 1.14
C ASP A 34 3.97 -6.42 1.49
N LYS A 35 4.20 -6.21 2.80
CA LYS A 35 5.28 -5.33 3.28
C LYS A 35 6.65 -5.72 2.74
N ALA A 36 6.97 -7.03 2.75
CA ALA A 36 8.26 -7.54 2.28
C ALA A 36 8.47 -7.28 0.77
N ASP A 37 7.44 -7.51 -0.05
CA ASP A 37 7.52 -7.25 -1.49
C ASP A 37 7.63 -5.75 -1.78
N TYR A 38 6.89 -4.92 -1.04
CA TYR A 38 6.96 -3.47 -1.16
C TYR A 38 8.36 -2.94 -0.86
N GLU A 39 8.98 -3.40 0.22
CA GLU A 39 10.35 -3.01 0.60
C GLU A 39 11.35 -3.44 -0.47
N ARG A 40 11.23 -4.65 -1.03
CA ARG A 40 12.06 -5.12 -2.15
C ARG A 40 11.90 -4.22 -3.38
N MET A 41 10.68 -3.99 -3.86
CA MET A 41 10.43 -3.16 -5.05
C MET A 41 10.81 -1.69 -4.84
N ARG A 42 10.78 -1.20 -3.59
CA ARG A 42 11.26 0.13 -3.24
C ARG A 42 12.79 0.21 -3.32
N ALA A 43 13.49 -0.82 -2.83
CA ALA A 43 14.95 -0.91 -2.93
C ALA A 43 15.42 -1.06 -4.39
N GLU A 44 14.65 -1.78 -5.20
CA GLU A 44 14.86 -1.92 -6.64
C GLU A 44 14.49 -0.66 -7.45
N GLY A 45 13.99 0.43 -6.84
CA GLY A 45 13.61 1.65 -7.59
C GLY A 45 12.34 1.54 -8.44
N ARG A 46 11.63 0.42 -8.41
CA ARG A 46 10.43 0.14 -9.23
C ARG A 46 9.18 0.90 -8.80
N LEU A 47 9.20 1.53 -7.63
CA LEU A 47 8.06 2.23 -7.04
C LEU A 47 8.30 3.75 -7.08
N ARG A 48 7.48 4.45 -7.85
CA ARG A 48 7.49 5.92 -7.94
C ARG A 48 6.40 6.50 -7.02
N SER A 49 6.74 7.45 -6.17
CA SER A 49 5.76 8.16 -5.33
C SER A 49 4.89 9.11 -6.16
N ASP A 50 3.57 9.07 -5.97
CA ASP A 50 2.61 10.00 -6.60
C ASP A 50 2.01 11.01 -5.60
N GLY A 51 2.65 11.16 -4.44
CA GLY A 51 2.22 12.01 -3.33
C GLY A 51 1.62 11.21 -2.18
N VAL A 52 0.43 10.62 -2.38
CA VAL A 52 -0.28 9.85 -1.34
C VAL A 52 -0.12 8.34 -1.51
N GLY A 53 0.00 7.88 -2.75
CA GLY A 53 0.18 6.49 -3.13
C GLY A 53 1.50 6.27 -3.86
N VAL A 54 1.45 5.32 -4.79
CA VAL A 54 2.61 4.77 -5.45
C VAL A 54 2.22 4.19 -6.79
N GLN A 55 3.00 4.57 -7.81
CA GLN A 55 2.91 4.04 -9.16
C GLN A 55 4.00 2.99 -9.35
N LEU A 56 3.62 1.85 -9.90
CA LEU A 56 4.58 0.83 -10.31
C LEU A 56 5.15 1.20 -11.68
N VAL A 57 6.46 1.28 -11.77
CA VAL A 57 7.18 1.41 -13.04
C VAL A 57 7.10 0.06 -13.76
N ARG A 58 6.36 0.03 -14.88
CA ARG A 58 6.17 -1.18 -15.68
C ARG A 58 7.29 -1.31 -16.71
N GLU A 59 7.66 -2.55 -17.02
CA GLU A 59 8.60 -2.90 -18.09
C GLU A 59 7.91 -2.93 -19.48
N HIS A 60 6.79 -2.22 -19.62
CA HIS A 60 5.99 -2.21 -20.83
C HIS A 60 5.60 -0.78 -21.22
N GLY A 61 5.80 -0.44 -22.48
CA GLY A 61 5.51 0.86 -23.05
C GLY A 61 6.54 1.25 -24.12
N PRO A 62 6.37 2.41 -24.77
CA PRO A 62 7.36 2.93 -25.71
C PRO A 62 8.72 3.08 -25.02
N LEU A 63 9.79 2.61 -25.67
CA LEU A 63 11.15 2.57 -25.10
C LEU A 63 11.63 3.97 -24.69
N GLU A 64 11.25 5.01 -25.44
CA GLU A 64 11.54 6.42 -25.12
C GLU A 64 11.07 6.83 -23.71
N LYS A 65 9.90 6.34 -23.28
CA LYS A 65 9.37 6.61 -21.94
C LYS A 65 10.06 5.79 -20.85
N TRP A 66 10.63 4.63 -21.22
CA TRP A 66 11.36 3.76 -20.30
C TRP A 66 12.75 4.29 -19.98
N VAL A 67 13.46 4.87 -20.96
CA VAL A 67 14.79 5.48 -20.78
C VAL A 67 14.77 6.63 -19.76
N ASN A 68 13.66 7.37 -19.68
CA ASN A 68 13.48 8.46 -18.71
C ASN A 68 13.07 7.99 -17.31
N ASN A 69 12.96 6.67 -17.10
CA ASN A 69 12.61 6.09 -15.83
C ASN A 69 13.23 4.70 -15.63
N PRO A 70 14.58 4.60 -15.71
CA PRO A 70 15.26 3.34 -15.53
C PRO A 70 15.08 2.87 -14.09
N ILE A 71 14.76 1.59 -13.96
CA ILE A 71 14.76 0.86 -12.69
C ILE A 71 16.18 0.90 -12.11
#